data_AF-A0A7H8KUG5-F1
#
_entry.id   AF-A0A7H8KUG5-F1
#
_cell.length_a   1.000
_cell.length_b   1.000
_cell.length_c   1.000
_cell.angle_alpha   90.00
_cell.angle_beta   90.00
_cell.angle_gamma   90.00
#
_symmetry.space_group_name_H-M   'P 1'
#
loop_
_entity.id
_entity.type
_entity.pdbx_description
1 polymer ?
#
loop_
_entity_poly.entity_id
_entity_poly.type
_entity_poly.pdbx_seq_one_letter_code
_entity_poly.pdbx_strand_id
1 'polypeptide(L)'
;MSAPHEPYFEAVLAALGDLAEGGESFTQFDSDDGEVMLTEIYISVPRGPVGLVWTQVIGWHWGYVNDDGFLNNTDELVLGLVATPDIITAAVHALLTGDSHLLPLSDPAPEPTADQLTPDLARAVEEGDIDHTTAAQLSYYA
;
A
#
# COMPACT_ATOMS: atom_id res chain seq x y z
N MET A 1 -13.86 -0.16 15.42
CA MET A 1 -12.77 0.83 15.41
C MET A 1 -12.17 0.75 14.03
N SER A 2 -11.91 1.89 13.40
CA SER A 2 -11.24 1.97 12.10
C SER A 2 -9.77 1.58 12.29
N ALA A 3 -9.16 0.89 11.33
CA ALA A 3 -7.74 0.53 11.43
C ALA A 3 -6.87 1.79 11.29
N PRO A 4 -5.70 1.88 11.95
CA PRO A 4 -4.87 3.11 11.91
C PRO A 4 -4.41 3.51 10.50
N HIS A 5 -4.49 2.58 9.53
CA HIS A 5 -4.07 2.74 8.14
C HIS A 5 -5.24 2.95 7.18
N GLU A 6 -6.49 2.78 7.63
CA GLU A 6 -7.68 2.81 6.78
C GLU A 6 -7.78 4.12 5.97
N PRO A 7 -7.53 5.33 6.53
CA PRO A 7 -7.57 6.56 5.75
C PRO A 7 -6.54 6.61 4.61
N TYR A 8 -5.36 6.02 4.83
CA TYR A 8 -4.34 5.93 3.79
C TYR A 8 -4.79 5.03 2.64
N PHE A 9 -5.36 3.86 2.92
CA PHE A 9 -5.87 2.97 1.87
C PHE A 9 -7.09 3.54 1.16
N GLU A 10 -7.98 4.24 1.87
CA GLU A 10 -9.07 4.97 1.22
C GLU A 10 -8.52 6.00 0.22
N ALA A 11 -7.46 6.72 0.57
CA ALA A 11 -6.81 7.66 -0.33
C ALA A 11 -6.16 6.96 -1.55
N VAL A 12 -5.51 5.81 -1.35
CA VAL A 12 -4.93 5.00 -2.44
C VAL A 12 -6.02 4.46 -3.37
N LEU A 13 -7.07 3.85 -2.83
CA LEU A 13 -8.20 3.32 -3.61
C LEU A 13 -8.91 4.44 -4.38
N ALA A 14 -9.11 5.60 -3.75
CA ALA A 14 -9.69 6.77 -4.41
C ALA A 14 -8.82 7.28 -5.57
N ALA A 15 -7.49 7.27 -5.42
CA ALA A 15 -6.57 7.67 -6.49
C ALA A 15 -6.52 6.66 -7.65
N LEU A 16 -6.58 5.37 -7.34
CA LEU A 16 -6.65 4.31 -8.35
C LEU A 16 -7.97 4.36 -9.15
N GLY A 17 -9.07 4.74 -8.49
CA GLY A 17 -10.37 4.89 -9.15
C GLY A 17 -10.80 3.60 -9.86
N ASP A 18 -11.13 3.70 -11.16
CA ASP A 18 -11.56 2.57 -11.99
C ASP A 18 -10.44 1.56 -12.30
N LEU A 19 -9.19 1.82 -11.88
CA LEU A 19 -8.08 0.87 -12.03
C LEU A 19 -8.14 -0.27 -11.02
N ALA A 20 -8.66 -0.01 -9.82
CA ALA A 20 -8.92 -1.05 -8.83
C ALA A 20 -10.17 -1.83 -9.23
N GLU A 21 -10.14 -3.16 -9.13
CA GLU A 21 -11.31 -3.95 -9.48
C GLU A 21 -12.49 -3.61 -8.54
N GLY A 22 -13.65 -3.36 -9.15
CA GLY A 22 -14.83 -2.86 -8.44
C GLY A 22 -15.36 -3.86 -7.42
N GLY A 23 -15.17 -3.56 -6.13
CA GLY A 23 -15.63 -4.39 -5.01
C GLY A 23 -14.56 -4.66 -3.95
N GLU A 24 -13.32 -4.19 -4.18
CA GLU A 24 -12.22 -4.44 -3.25
C GLU A 24 -12.34 -3.60 -1.98
N SER A 25 -12.50 -4.30 -0.88
CA SER A 25 -12.41 -3.76 0.47
C SER A 25 -11.00 -3.97 1.00
N PHE A 26 -10.46 -2.95 1.66
CA PHE A 26 -9.34 -3.09 2.58
C PHE A 26 -9.51 -4.38 3.41
N THR A 27 -8.59 -5.32 3.22
CA THR A 27 -8.56 -6.56 4.02
C THR A 27 -7.25 -6.58 4.78
N GLN A 28 -7.35 -6.59 6.10
CA GLN A 28 -6.21 -6.73 7.00
C GLN A 28 -5.92 -8.21 7.21
N PHE A 29 -4.69 -8.62 6.92
CA PHE A 29 -4.17 -9.92 7.31
C PHE A 29 -3.00 -9.74 8.28
N ASP A 30 -3.02 -10.51 9.36
CA ASP A 30 -1.84 -10.72 10.20
C ASP A 30 -0.94 -11.73 9.49
N SER A 31 0.35 -11.41 9.34
CA SER A 31 1.32 -12.41 8.88
C SER A 31 1.74 -13.29 10.06
N ASP A 32 2.07 -14.56 9.78
CA ASP A 32 2.55 -15.51 10.80
C ASP A 32 3.84 -15.05 11.51
N ASP A 33 4.55 -14.06 10.94
CA ASP A 33 5.76 -13.47 11.49
C ASP A 33 5.49 -12.30 12.47
N GLY A 34 4.22 -12.02 12.77
CA GLY A 34 3.81 -10.90 13.62
C GLY A 34 3.88 -9.55 12.90
N GLU A 35 3.98 -9.55 11.57
CA GLU A 35 3.88 -8.33 10.78
C GLU A 35 2.40 -7.97 10.64
N VAL A 36 2.07 -6.75 11.05
CA VAL A 36 0.70 -6.28 11.04
C VAL A 36 0.42 -5.67 9.68
N MET A 37 -0.50 -6.33 8.99
CA MET A 37 -1.28 -5.87 7.86
C MET A 37 -0.60 -5.88 6.48
N LEU A 38 -0.90 -6.96 5.75
CA LEU A 38 -0.95 -6.96 4.29
C LEU A 38 -2.32 -6.42 3.85
N THR A 39 -2.34 -5.38 3.01
CA THR A 39 -3.51 -5.15 2.13
C THR A 39 -3.23 -5.77 0.78
N GLU A 40 -4.25 -6.28 0.09
CA GLU A 40 -4.15 -6.76 -1.29
C GLU A 40 -5.19 -6.06 -2.15
N ILE A 41 -4.74 -5.42 -3.23
CA ILE A 41 -5.57 -4.73 -4.23
C ILE A 41 -5.30 -5.39 -5.58
N TYR A 42 -6.32 -5.89 -6.27
CA TYR A 42 -6.16 -6.46 -7.60
C TYR A 42 -6.44 -5.44 -8.70
N ILE A 43 -5.56 -5.46 -9.68
CA ILE A 43 -5.57 -4.60 -10.86
C ILE A 43 -5.58 -5.50 -12.09
N SER A 44 -6.57 -5.29 -12.95
CA SER A 44 -6.59 -5.90 -14.29
C SER A 44 -5.63 -5.17 -15.22
N VAL A 45 -4.52 -5.83 -15.61
CA VAL A 45 -3.58 -5.30 -16.62
C VAL A 45 -3.61 -6.14 -17.91
N PRO A 46 -3.20 -5.60 -19.08
CA PRO A 46 -3.29 -6.31 -20.37
C PRO A 46 -2.58 -7.67 -20.43
N ARG A 47 -1.65 -7.92 -19.51
CA ARG A 47 -0.83 -9.16 -19.44
C ARG A 47 -1.39 -10.19 -18.45
N GLY A 48 -2.50 -9.90 -17.78
CA GLY A 48 -3.10 -10.74 -16.74
C GLY A 48 -3.41 -9.94 -15.47
N PRO A 49 -4.13 -10.51 -14.51
CA PRO A 49 -4.36 -9.87 -13.21
C PRO A 49 -3.05 -9.70 -12.44
N VAL A 50 -2.90 -8.53 -11.81
CA VAL A 50 -1.81 -8.19 -10.89
C VAL A 50 -2.42 -7.89 -9.54
N GLY A 51 -1.78 -8.33 -8.44
CA GLY A 51 -2.09 -7.84 -7.11
C GLY A 51 -1.02 -6.85 -6.65
N LEU A 52 -1.46 -5.81 -5.96
CA LEU A 52 -0.64 -4.86 -5.22
C LEU A 52 -0.76 -5.20 -3.75
N VAL A 53 0.37 -5.24 -3.07
CA VAL A 53 0.43 -5.59 -1.66
C VAL A 53 1.20 -4.53 -0.90
N TRP A 54 0.66 -4.08 0.22
CA TRP A 54 1.38 -3.21 1.13
C TRP A 54 1.64 -3.91 2.44
N THR A 55 2.87 -3.81 2.95
CA THR A 55 3.15 -4.12 4.36
C THR A 55 3.85 -2.95 5.02
N GLN A 56 3.67 -2.84 6.33
CA GLN A 56 4.30 -1.81 7.14
C GLN A 56 5.85 -1.90 7.20
N VAL A 57 6.44 -3.05 6.82
CA VAL A 57 7.89 -3.30 6.90
C VAL A 57 8.61 -3.04 5.59
N ILE A 58 7.97 -3.41 4.47
CA ILE A 58 8.59 -3.37 3.14
C ILE A 58 7.91 -2.38 2.20
N GLY A 59 6.72 -1.87 2.52
CA GLY A 59 5.97 -0.95 1.67
C GLY A 59 5.25 -1.66 0.52
N TRP A 60 5.01 -0.94 -0.58
CA TRP A 60 4.23 -1.47 -1.70
C TRP A 60 5.04 -2.38 -2.63
N HIS A 61 4.44 -3.53 -2.91
CA HIS A 61 4.90 -4.56 -3.80
C HIS A 61 3.80 -4.89 -4.80
N TRP A 62 4.17 -5.59 -5.87
CA TRP A 62 3.21 -6.10 -6.83
C TRP A 62 3.65 -7.47 -7.35
N GLY A 63 2.71 -8.27 -7.85
CA GLY A 63 3.00 -9.54 -8.48
C GLY A 63 1.87 -9.98 -9.41
N TYR A 64 2.15 -10.93 -10.28
CA TYR A 64 1.09 -11.54 -11.10
C TYR A 64 0.28 -12.53 -10.25
N VAL A 65 -1.04 -12.47 -10.39
CA VAL A 65 -1.94 -13.44 -9.78
C VAL A 65 -1.91 -14.72 -10.60
N ASN A 66 -1.70 -15.85 -9.94
CA ASN A 66 -1.70 -17.17 -10.57
C ASN A 66 -3.12 -17.73 -10.72
N ASP A 67 -3.25 -18.87 -11.39
CA ASP A 67 -4.55 -19.51 -11.64
C ASP A 67 -5.28 -19.93 -10.35
N ASP A 68 -4.55 -20.04 -9.23
CA ASP A 68 -5.07 -20.37 -7.91
C ASP A 68 -5.47 -19.12 -7.10
N GLY A 69 -5.30 -17.91 -7.65
CA GLY A 69 -5.66 -16.65 -7.01
C GLY A 69 -4.60 -16.10 -6.05
N PHE A 70 -3.37 -16.61 -6.09
CA PHE A 70 -2.27 -16.13 -5.25
C PHE A 70 -1.24 -15.31 -6.03
N LEU A 71 -0.57 -14.38 -5.36
CA LEU A 71 0.54 -13.66 -5.95
C LEU A 71 1.78 -14.53 -6.10
N ASN A 72 2.29 -14.59 -7.32
CA ASN A 72 3.58 -15.20 -7.62
C ASN A 72 4.68 -14.13 -7.60
N ASN A 73 5.75 -14.38 -6.84
CA ASN A 73 6.99 -13.59 -6.82
C ASN A 73 6.74 -12.08 -6.82
N THR A 74 6.55 -11.50 -5.64
CA THR A 74 6.33 -10.07 -5.51
C THR A 74 7.62 -9.28 -5.76
N ASP A 75 7.51 -8.21 -6.53
CA ASP A 75 8.56 -7.22 -6.78
C ASP A 75 8.17 -5.88 -6.14
N GLU A 76 9.16 -5.07 -5.76
CA GLU A 76 8.92 -3.75 -5.20
C GLU A 76 8.23 -2.84 -6.24
N LEU A 77 7.12 -2.20 -5.83
CA LEU A 77 6.34 -1.32 -6.72
C LEU A 77 6.88 0.12 -6.65
N VAL A 78 7.17 0.59 -5.44
CA VAL A 78 7.64 1.94 -5.14
C VAL A 78 8.65 1.88 -4.00
N LEU A 79 9.66 2.74 -4.03
CA LEU A 79 10.59 2.90 -2.94
C LEU A 79 9.94 3.74 -1.84
N GLY A 80 9.76 3.15 -0.66
CA GLY A 80 9.26 3.83 0.54
C GLY A 80 8.06 3.13 1.17
N LEU A 81 7.97 3.21 2.50
CA LEU A 81 6.91 2.55 3.26
C LEU A 81 5.55 3.17 2.96
N VAL A 82 5.40 4.49 3.14
CA VAL A 82 4.11 5.17 2.93
C VAL A 82 4.20 6.07 1.70
N ALA A 83 4.15 5.45 0.52
CA ALA A 83 4.14 6.17 -0.75
C ALA A 83 2.82 6.93 -0.95
N THR A 84 2.89 8.07 -1.62
CA THR A 84 1.74 8.88 -2.01
C THR A 84 0.82 8.12 -2.97
N PRO A 85 -0.51 8.31 -2.85
CA PRO A 85 -1.48 7.74 -3.79
C PRO A 85 -1.17 8.04 -5.26
N ASP A 86 -0.62 9.23 -5.54
CA ASP A 86 -0.23 9.64 -6.90
C ASP A 86 0.91 8.78 -7.47
N ILE A 87 1.94 8.47 -6.65
CA ILE A 87 3.06 7.62 -7.08
C ILE A 87 2.62 6.16 -7.24
N ILE A 88 1.73 5.66 -6.39
CA ILE A 88 1.15 4.32 -6.55
C ILE A 88 0.37 4.24 -7.86
N THR A 89 -0.44 5.25 -8.16
CA THR A 89 -1.20 5.34 -9.43
C THR A 89 -0.26 5.40 -10.63
N ALA A 90 0.83 6.17 -10.55
CA ALA A 90 1.85 6.22 -11.59
C ALA A 90 2.56 4.86 -11.81
N ALA A 91 2.85 4.14 -10.73
CA ALA A 91 3.46 2.81 -10.80
C ALA A 91 2.50 1.80 -11.45
N VAL A 92 1.21 1.84 -11.10
CA VAL A 92 0.17 1.03 -11.75
C VAL A 92 0.06 1.35 -13.24
N HIS A 93 0.14 2.62 -13.62
CA HIS A 93 0.20 2.98 -15.05
C HIS A 93 1.43 2.41 -15.75
N ALA A 94 2.60 2.37 -15.11
CA ALA A 94 3.78 1.72 -15.67
C ALA A 94 3.54 0.22 -15.92
N LEU A 95 2.89 -0.47 -14.97
CA LEU A 95 2.46 -1.87 -15.14
C LEU A 95 1.50 -2.05 -16.32
N LEU A 96 0.52 -1.16 -16.47
CA LEU A 96 -0.46 -1.19 -17.58
C LEU A 96 0.20 -1.01 -18.95
N THR A 97 1.22 -0.16 -19.04
CA THR A 97 2.00 0.01 -20.28
C THR A 97 2.94 -1.17 -20.56
N GLY A 98 3.12 -2.06 -19.57
CA GLY A 98 4.00 -3.21 -19.66
C GLY A 98 5.48 -2.87 -19.58
N ASP A 99 5.81 -1.68 -19.05
CA ASP A 99 7.17 -1.18 -18.85
C ASP A 99 7.57 -1.31 -17.37
N SER A 100 7.54 -2.55 -16.87
CA SER A 100 7.92 -2.87 -15.49
C SER A 100 9.39 -2.57 -15.19
N HIS A 101 10.22 -2.30 -16.21
CA HIS A 101 11.60 -1.84 -16.02
C HIS A 101 11.70 -0.43 -15.44
N LEU A 102 10.61 0.34 -15.46
CA LEU A 102 10.52 1.64 -14.80
C LEU A 102 10.26 1.52 -13.29
N LEU A 103 10.02 0.31 -12.79
CA LEU A 103 9.77 0.03 -11.38
C LEU A 103 11.04 -0.47 -10.67
N PRO A 104 11.19 -0.23 -9.35
CA PRO A 104 10.28 0.56 -8.51
C PRO A 104 10.38 2.06 -8.80
N LEU A 105 9.27 2.79 -8.68
CA LEU A 105 9.30 4.26 -8.73
C LEU A 105 9.84 4.82 -7.42
N SER A 106 10.58 5.94 -7.49
CA SER A 106 10.99 6.66 -6.28
C SER A 106 9.91 7.67 -5.89
N ASP A 107 9.41 7.57 -4.66
CA ASP A 107 8.58 8.60 -4.06
C ASP A 107 9.46 9.53 -3.20
N PRO A 108 9.52 10.84 -3.48
CA PRO A 108 9.96 11.80 -2.48
C PRO A 108 8.86 11.92 -1.42
N ALA A 109 8.69 10.86 -0.62
CA ALA A 109 7.62 10.73 0.37
C ALA A 109 7.45 12.04 1.15
N PRO A 110 6.20 12.43 1.50
CA PRO A 110 5.95 13.68 2.19
C PRO A 110 6.80 13.76 3.46
N GLU A 111 7.38 14.93 3.72
CA GLU A 111 8.10 15.14 4.97
C GLU A 111 7.15 14.88 6.14
N PRO A 112 7.52 14.01 7.10
CA PRO A 112 6.64 13.68 8.21
C PRO A 112 6.37 14.93 9.04
N THR A 113 5.12 15.38 9.02
CA THR A 113 4.67 16.45 9.92
C THR A 113 4.21 15.83 11.22
N ALA A 114 5.05 15.90 12.25
CA ALA A 114 4.81 15.34 13.58
C ALA A 114 3.68 16.05 14.37
N ASP A 115 3.00 17.04 13.79
CA ASP A 115 2.01 17.84 14.48
C ASP A 115 0.68 17.08 14.59
N GLN A 116 0.65 16.24 15.64
CA GLN A 116 -0.44 15.44 16.19
C GLN A 116 -0.85 14.20 15.39
N LEU A 117 -0.23 13.08 15.75
CA LEU A 117 -0.80 11.74 15.52
C LEU A 117 -2.26 11.72 16.00
N THR A 118 -3.14 11.13 15.20
CA THR A 118 -4.50 10.83 15.66
C THR A 118 -4.46 9.85 16.83
N PRO A 119 -5.51 9.77 17.67
CA PRO A 119 -5.54 8.83 18.79
C PRO A 119 -5.30 7.37 18.39
N ASP A 120 -5.74 6.96 17.20
CA ASP A 120 -5.52 5.59 16.71
C ASP A 120 -4.07 5.35 16.29
N LEU A 121 -3.41 6.31 15.63
CA LEU A 121 -1.98 6.23 15.31
C LEU A 121 -1.11 6.27 16.58
N ALA A 122 -1.47 7.12 17.56
CA ALA A 122 -0.76 7.18 18.83
C ALA A 122 -0.84 5.84 19.59
N ARG A 123 -2.03 5.22 19.63
CA ARG A 123 -2.24 3.90 20.24
C ARG A 123 -1.47 2.79 19.53
N ALA A 124 -1.47 2.78 18.19
CA ALA A 124 -0.72 1.80 17.40
C ALA A 124 0.80 1.88 17.67
N VAL A 125 1.34 3.07 17.89
CA VAL A 125 2.73 3.26 18.31
C VAL A 125 2.99 2.74 19.73
N GLU A 126 2.08 3.02 20.68
CA GLU A 126 2.19 2.53 22.07
C GLU A 126 2.11 1.00 22.17
N GLU A 127 1.29 0.37 21.32
CA GLU A 127 1.11 -1.08 21.25
C GLU A 127 2.26 -1.77 20.51
N GLY A 128 3.09 -1.02 19.77
CA GLY A 128 4.24 -1.51 19.03
C GLY A 128 3.91 -2.07 17.65
N ASP A 129 2.71 -1.79 17.15
CA ASP A 129 2.25 -2.24 15.84
C ASP A 129 2.99 -1.52 14.72
N ILE A 130 3.23 -0.22 14.88
CA ILE A 130 3.96 0.63 13.93
C ILE A 130 5.02 1.48 14.64
N ASP A 131 6.09 1.83 13.91
CA ASP A 131 7.09 2.77 14.43
C ASP A 131 6.64 4.23 14.27
N HIS A 132 7.25 5.14 15.04
CA HIS A 132 6.95 6.56 15.03
C HIS A 132 7.08 7.22 13.64
N THR A 133 8.01 6.76 12.80
CA THR A 133 8.25 7.32 11.46
C THR A 133 7.08 6.98 10.55
N THR A 134 6.68 5.71 10.52
CA THR A 134 5.53 5.24 9.75
C THR A 134 4.25 5.94 10.21
N ALA A 135 4.03 6.04 11.52
CA ALA A 135 2.88 6.77 12.07
C ALA A 135 2.85 8.25 11.64
N ALA A 136 4.00 8.93 11.63
CA ALA A 136 4.10 10.33 11.21
C ALA A 136 3.92 10.54 9.70
N GLN A 137 4.20 9.53 8.88
CA GLN A 137 3.87 9.58 7.45
C GLN A 137 2.37 9.33 7.22
N LEU A 138 1.79 8.36 7.94
CA LEU A 138 0.36 8.05 7.86
C LEU A 138 -0.52 9.21 8.35
N SER A 139 -0.06 10.03 9.29
CA SER A 139 -0.82 11.19 9.78
C SER A 139 -1.11 12.23 8.71
N TYR A 140 -0.45 12.20 7.55
CA TYR A 140 -0.81 13.04 6.40
C TYR A 140 -2.23 12.73 5.86
N TYR A 141 -2.70 11.51 6.05
CA TYR A 141 -3.97 11.01 5.50
C TYR A 141 -5.09 10.93 6.56
N ALA A 142 -4.81 11.31 7.81
CA ALA A 142 -5.66 11.05 8.97
C ALA A 142 -6.58 12.22 9.37
#